data_AF-A0A6N6S1D3-F1
#
_entry.id   AF-A0A6N6S1D3-F1
#
_cell.length_a   1.000
_cell.length_b   1.000
_cell.length_c   1.000
_cell.angle_alpha   90.00
_cell.angle_beta   90.00
_cell.angle_gamma   90.00
#
_symmetry.space_group_name_H-M   'P 1'
#
loop_
_entity.id
_entity.type
_entity.pdbx_description
1 polymer ?
#
loop_
_entity_poly.entity_id
_entity_poly.type
_entity_poly.pdbx_seq_one_letter_code
_entity_poly.pdbx_strand_id
1 'polypeptide(L)'
;IDISAPTNPTVNGQTNPVLSIRPGETQFWQIANIGADHYYDLELEGHQFYEIERDGNRHNQTVVKDEEYMPTASRVGVLVQGGKPGVYRLRAKKISTGPQGDHYGGETVLTMVVEGDPVENPIELPISQAQFPVVENLCDQPVQRERNFVFSETENGDTFFINGKEFDPERVDTVVQIGNLERWTIQNTSQELHVFHIHLTDFQVCEVNGVEQPFIGYQDTVNLPYDGQDPAWEGPGEVVIVIDFRNPIIEGKAVYHCHIGQHEDNGMMAVFEACFADECPPEEM
;
A
#
# COMPACT_ATOMS: atom_id res chain seq x y z
N ILE A 1 8.71 -16.56 10.17
CA ILE A 1 9.30 -16.66 8.82
C ILE A 1 10.83 -16.60 8.98
N ASP A 2 11.64 -17.22 8.12
CA ASP A 2 13.11 -17.08 8.18
C ASP A 2 13.53 -16.02 7.16
N ILE A 3 13.73 -14.79 7.63
CA ILE A 3 14.13 -13.63 6.80
C ILE A 3 15.52 -13.78 6.18
N SER A 4 16.34 -14.71 6.68
CA SER A 4 17.67 -14.98 6.14
C SER A 4 17.67 -15.95 4.95
N ALA A 5 16.53 -16.59 4.68
CA ALA A 5 16.39 -17.53 3.58
C ALA A 5 16.47 -16.80 2.22
N PRO A 6 17.09 -17.42 1.19
CA PRO A 6 17.15 -16.81 -0.13
C PRO A 6 15.75 -16.65 -0.74
N THR A 7 15.41 -15.43 -1.13
CA THR A 7 14.17 -15.12 -1.82
C THR A 7 14.19 -15.62 -3.26
N ASN A 8 13.12 -16.32 -3.66
CA ASN A 8 12.85 -16.63 -5.05
C ASN A 8 11.49 -16.02 -5.42
N PRO A 9 11.45 -14.83 -6.05
CA PRO A 9 10.18 -14.23 -6.43
C PRO A 9 9.51 -15.06 -7.50
N THR A 10 8.21 -15.16 -7.39
CA THR A 10 7.38 -15.86 -8.37
C THR A 10 6.23 -14.97 -8.80
N VAL A 11 5.81 -15.13 -10.05
CA VAL A 11 4.58 -14.55 -10.56
C VAL A 11 3.61 -15.69 -10.79
N ASN A 12 2.48 -15.70 -10.08
CA ASN A 12 1.49 -16.78 -10.10
C ASN A 12 2.13 -18.18 -9.87
N GLY A 13 3.09 -18.26 -8.94
CA GLY A 13 3.79 -19.49 -8.58
C GLY A 13 4.88 -19.95 -9.55
N GLN A 14 5.22 -19.15 -10.57
CA GLN A 14 6.26 -19.46 -11.54
C GLN A 14 7.45 -18.52 -11.41
N THR A 15 8.67 -19.05 -11.52
CA THR A 15 9.89 -18.24 -11.59
C THR A 15 10.06 -17.69 -13.01
N ASN A 16 10.10 -16.35 -13.14
CA ASN A 16 10.27 -15.61 -14.39
C ASN A 16 9.44 -16.17 -15.57
N PRO A 17 8.10 -16.24 -15.44
CA PRO A 17 7.25 -16.69 -16.53
C PRO A 17 7.33 -15.74 -17.73
N VAL A 18 6.98 -16.26 -18.89
CA VAL A 18 6.89 -15.48 -20.13
C VAL A 18 5.44 -15.05 -20.37
N LEU A 19 5.23 -13.76 -20.62
CA LEU A 19 3.96 -13.18 -21.01
C LEU A 19 4.08 -12.58 -22.42
N SER A 20 3.20 -12.96 -23.34
CA SER A 20 3.19 -12.38 -24.69
C SER A 20 2.17 -11.24 -24.79
N ILE A 21 2.52 -10.22 -25.58
CA ILE A 21 1.67 -9.08 -25.93
C ILE A 21 1.95 -8.69 -27.40
N ARG A 22 0.98 -8.14 -28.12
CA ARG A 22 1.21 -7.65 -29.49
C ARG A 22 1.66 -6.19 -29.53
N PRO A 23 2.35 -5.73 -30.59
CA PRO A 23 2.62 -4.31 -30.77
C PRO A 23 1.33 -3.49 -30.77
N GLY A 24 1.24 -2.47 -29.91
CA GLY A 24 0.06 -1.62 -29.73
C GLY A 24 -1.08 -2.25 -28.91
N GLU A 25 -1.00 -3.51 -28.52
CA GLU A 25 -1.99 -4.12 -27.64
C GLU A 25 -1.87 -3.55 -26.23
N THR A 26 -2.99 -3.18 -25.61
CA THR A 26 -3.03 -2.80 -24.21
C THR A 26 -3.59 -3.96 -23.39
N GLN A 27 -2.81 -4.41 -22.41
CA GLN A 27 -3.25 -5.37 -21.41
C GLN A 27 -3.51 -4.65 -20.09
N PHE A 28 -4.49 -5.16 -19.33
CA PHE A 28 -4.74 -4.75 -17.97
C PHE A 28 -4.14 -5.79 -17.03
N TRP A 29 -3.15 -5.40 -16.23
CA TRP A 29 -2.47 -6.26 -15.28
C TRP A 29 -2.91 -5.91 -13.88
N GLN A 30 -3.40 -6.92 -13.16
CA GLN A 30 -3.64 -6.82 -11.73
C GLN A 30 -2.46 -7.46 -11.02
N ILE A 31 -1.67 -6.63 -10.34
CA ILE A 31 -0.46 -7.03 -9.64
C ILE A 31 -0.76 -6.93 -8.15
N ALA A 32 -0.53 -8.02 -7.42
CA ALA A 32 -0.70 -8.06 -5.97
C ALA A 32 0.62 -8.52 -5.34
N ASN A 33 1.11 -7.77 -4.37
CA ASN A 33 2.22 -8.22 -3.55
C ASN A 33 1.69 -9.15 -2.45
N ILE A 34 1.78 -10.45 -2.71
CA ILE A 34 1.40 -11.52 -1.78
C ILE A 34 2.61 -12.13 -1.05
N GLY A 35 3.76 -11.45 -1.08
CA GLY A 35 4.93 -11.82 -0.28
C GLY A 35 4.67 -11.55 1.21
N ALA A 36 5.32 -12.33 2.07
CA ALA A 36 5.17 -12.15 3.52
C ALA A 36 5.81 -10.84 4.00
N ASP A 37 7.06 -10.58 3.60
CA ASP A 37 7.85 -9.44 4.10
C ASP A 37 8.43 -8.56 2.97
N HIS A 38 8.39 -9.04 1.73
CA HIS A 38 9.09 -8.43 0.60
C HIS A 38 8.43 -7.17 0.05
N TYR A 39 9.26 -6.18 -0.27
CA TYR A 39 8.88 -5.01 -1.06
C TYR A 39 9.32 -5.18 -2.51
N TYR A 40 8.53 -4.66 -3.45
CA TYR A 40 8.90 -4.57 -4.85
C TYR A 40 8.88 -3.12 -5.34
N ASP A 41 9.81 -2.80 -6.22
CA ASP A 41 9.86 -1.57 -7.00
C ASP A 41 10.04 -2.03 -8.44
N LEU A 42 8.93 -2.13 -9.14
CA LEU A 42 8.87 -2.84 -10.41
C LEU A 42 9.16 -1.88 -11.57
N GLU A 43 10.12 -2.23 -12.41
CA GLU A 43 10.42 -1.52 -13.66
C GLU A 43 10.21 -2.48 -14.83
N LEU A 44 9.41 -2.08 -15.82
CA LEU A 44 9.30 -2.82 -17.08
C LEU A 44 10.17 -2.15 -18.15
N GLU A 45 11.24 -2.83 -18.57
CA GLU A 45 12.21 -2.29 -19.53
C GLU A 45 11.49 -1.61 -20.73
N GLY A 46 11.71 -0.31 -20.92
CA GLY A 46 11.21 0.45 -22.07
C GLY A 46 9.69 0.71 -22.11
N HIS A 47 8.99 0.53 -20.99
CA HIS A 47 7.55 0.75 -20.87
C HIS A 47 7.23 1.56 -19.61
N GLN A 48 6.04 2.14 -19.58
CA GLN A 48 5.48 2.81 -18.40
C GLN A 48 4.27 2.03 -17.90
N PHE A 49 3.98 2.16 -16.61
CA PHE A 49 2.73 1.74 -16.01
C PHE A 49 1.74 2.90 -16.01
N TYR A 50 0.52 2.61 -16.41
CA TYR A 50 -0.60 3.54 -16.31
C TYR A 50 -1.56 2.99 -15.25
N GLU A 51 -1.31 3.35 -14.00
CA GLU A 51 -2.07 2.87 -12.85
C GLU A 51 -3.45 3.55 -12.80
N ILE A 52 -4.49 2.73 -12.64
CA ILE A 52 -5.89 3.14 -12.66
C ILE A 52 -6.69 2.66 -11.44
N GLU A 53 -6.10 1.79 -10.62
CA GLU A 53 -6.66 1.33 -9.36
C GLU A 53 -5.54 0.92 -8.39
N ARG A 54 -5.79 1.13 -7.09
CA ARG A 54 -4.95 0.69 -5.98
C ARG A 54 -5.83 0.06 -4.90
N ASP A 55 -5.40 -1.07 -4.36
CA ASP A 55 -6.02 -1.77 -3.24
C ASP A 55 -7.52 -2.11 -3.43
N GLY A 56 -7.96 -2.22 -4.68
CA GLY A 56 -9.38 -2.47 -5.02
C GLY A 56 -10.21 -1.20 -5.19
N ASN A 57 -9.60 -0.02 -5.02
CA ASN A 57 -10.19 1.28 -5.25
C ASN A 57 -9.79 1.83 -6.61
N ARG A 58 -10.77 2.26 -7.41
CA ARG A 58 -10.51 2.93 -8.68
C ARG A 58 -9.94 4.32 -8.40
N HIS A 59 -8.92 4.69 -9.14
CA HIS A 59 -8.41 6.05 -9.10
C HIS A 59 -9.42 7.04 -9.66
N ASN A 60 -9.24 8.32 -9.34
CA ASN A 60 -9.95 9.42 -9.97
C ASN A 60 -9.28 9.90 -11.26
N GLN A 61 -8.08 9.41 -11.61
CA GLN A 61 -7.31 9.77 -12.80
C GLN A 61 -6.28 8.68 -13.12
N THR A 62 -5.66 8.74 -14.32
CA THR A 62 -4.51 7.87 -14.62
C THR A 62 -3.27 8.40 -13.92
N VAL A 63 -2.54 7.53 -13.21
CA VAL A 63 -1.22 7.85 -12.66
C VAL A 63 -0.17 7.17 -13.54
N VAL A 64 0.67 7.97 -14.20
CA VAL A 64 1.73 7.46 -15.08
C VAL A 64 3.00 7.28 -14.27
N LYS A 65 3.56 6.08 -14.32
CA LYS A 65 4.74 5.70 -13.54
C LYS A 65 5.76 4.99 -14.41
N ASP A 66 7.03 5.31 -14.22
CA ASP A 66 8.14 4.52 -14.76
C ASP A 66 8.41 3.29 -13.88
N GLU A 67 8.07 3.39 -12.60
CA GLU A 67 8.36 2.40 -11.56
C GLU A 67 7.14 2.22 -10.65
N GLU A 68 6.82 0.98 -10.32
CA GLU A 68 5.68 0.63 -9.48
C GLU A 68 6.14 0.11 -8.12
N TYR A 69 6.10 0.99 -7.12
CA TYR A 69 6.42 0.67 -5.73
C TYR A 69 5.26 -0.05 -5.03
N MET A 70 5.55 -1.24 -4.52
CA MET A 70 4.60 -2.23 -4.04
C MET A 70 5.04 -2.72 -2.66
N PRO A 71 4.62 -2.08 -1.56
CA PRO A 71 4.78 -2.64 -0.22
C PRO A 71 4.01 -3.96 -0.07
N THR A 72 4.23 -4.70 1.02
CA THR A 72 3.47 -5.92 1.29
C THR A 72 1.97 -5.64 1.27
N ALA A 73 1.18 -6.60 0.79
CA ALA A 73 -0.27 -6.52 0.61
C ALA A 73 -0.83 -5.46 -0.33
N SER A 74 0.00 -4.61 -0.94
CA SER A 74 -0.48 -3.68 -1.96
C SER A 74 -1.00 -4.39 -3.20
N ARG A 75 -2.04 -3.82 -3.82
CA ARG A 75 -2.57 -4.25 -5.10
C ARG A 75 -2.64 -3.06 -6.03
N VAL A 76 -2.28 -3.25 -7.28
CA VAL A 76 -2.42 -2.24 -8.32
C VAL A 76 -3.02 -2.84 -9.57
N GLY A 77 -3.86 -2.06 -10.24
CA GLY A 77 -4.28 -2.35 -11.61
C GLY A 77 -3.65 -1.34 -12.55
N VAL A 78 -2.81 -1.84 -13.45
CA VAL A 78 -2.03 -1.03 -14.39
C VAL A 78 -2.37 -1.43 -15.82
N LEU A 79 -2.44 -0.45 -16.71
CA LEU A 79 -2.44 -0.69 -18.14
C LEU A 79 -0.99 -0.73 -18.65
N VAL A 80 -0.66 -1.76 -19.42
CA VAL A 80 0.63 -1.92 -20.11
C VAL A 80 0.35 -2.05 -21.59
N GLN A 81 0.96 -1.21 -22.41
CA GLN A 81 0.81 -1.25 -23.87
C GLN A 81 2.07 -1.78 -24.53
N GLY A 82 1.93 -2.79 -25.39
CA GLY A 82 3.04 -3.40 -26.11
C GLY A 82 3.73 -2.40 -27.04
N GLY A 83 5.03 -2.22 -26.86
CA GLY A 83 5.86 -1.36 -27.70
C GLY A 83 6.28 -2.00 -29.03
N LYS A 84 7.57 -1.87 -29.35
CA LYS A 84 8.16 -2.51 -30.53
C LYS A 84 8.32 -4.02 -30.30
N PRO A 85 8.32 -4.86 -31.35
CA PRO A 85 8.65 -6.28 -31.20
C PRO A 85 10.00 -6.47 -30.50
N GLY A 86 10.05 -7.35 -29.50
CA GLY A 86 11.22 -7.51 -28.64
C GLY A 86 10.96 -8.30 -27.37
N VAL A 87 12.00 -8.46 -26.56
CA VAL A 87 11.95 -9.10 -25.24
C VAL A 87 12.30 -8.07 -24.19
N TYR A 88 11.45 -7.94 -23.18
CA TYR A 88 11.52 -6.93 -22.14
C TYR A 88 11.41 -7.60 -20.78
N ARG A 89 12.22 -7.16 -19.81
CA ARG A 89 12.19 -7.72 -18.46
C ARG A 89 11.38 -6.82 -17.54
N LEU A 90 10.49 -7.44 -16.74
CA LEU A 90 9.97 -6.84 -15.53
C LEU A 90 10.99 -7.11 -14.42
N ARG A 91 11.64 -6.07 -13.94
CA ARG A 91 12.69 -6.12 -12.91
C ARG A 91 12.12 -5.68 -11.58
N ALA A 92 12.44 -6.42 -10.53
CA ALA A 92 12.37 -5.88 -9.17
C ALA A 92 13.66 -5.09 -8.93
N LYS A 93 13.57 -3.78 -8.80
CA LYS A 93 14.73 -2.93 -8.49
C LYS A 93 15.21 -3.19 -7.07
N LYS A 94 16.46 -2.81 -6.82
CA LYS A 94 17.06 -2.93 -5.49
C LYS A 94 16.44 -1.92 -4.54
N ILE A 95 15.98 -2.38 -3.39
CA ILE A 95 15.36 -1.55 -2.34
C ILE A 95 16.04 -1.84 -1.01
N SER A 96 16.09 -0.82 -0.16
CA SER A 96 16.43 -0.93 1.26
C SER A 96 15.21 -0.50 2.06
N THR A 97 14.75 -1.31 3.03
CA THR A 97 13.68 -0.90 3.95
C THR A 97 14.21 -0.14 5.16
N GLY A 98 15.51 0.04 5.31
CA GLY A 98 16.10 0.96 6.28
C GLY A 98 17.30 0.34 7.00
N PRO A 99 17.99 1.08 7.87
CA PRO A 99 19.11 0.55 8.65
C PRO A 99 18.81 -0.69 9.50
N GLN A 100 17.58 -0.83 9.99
CA GLN A 100 17.13 -2.00 10.76
C GLN A 100 16.42 -3.05 9.89
N GLY A 101 16.17 -2.74 8.62
CA GLY A 101 15.40 -3.58 7.74
C GLY A 101 16.21 -4.38 6.73
N ASP A 102 15.50 -4.84 5.71
CA ASP A 102 15.96 -5.75 4.69
C ASP A 102 16.39 -5.06 3.39
N HIS A 103 17.06 -5.87 2.56
CA HIS A 103 17.44 -5.51 1.20
C HIS A 103 16.83 -6.49 0.20
N TYR A 104 16.11 -5.95 -0.78
CA TYR A 104 15.38 -6.72 -1.76
C TYR A 104 15.82 -6.42 -3.19
N GLY A 105 15.41 -7.30 -4.11
CA GLY A 105 15.44 -7.04 -5.54
C GLY A 105 16.79 -7.25 -6.23
N GLY A 106 16.83 -6.82 -7.50
CA GLY A 106 17.93 -7.05 -8.43
C GLY A 106 17.64 -8.15 -9.46
N GLU A 107 16.52 -8.84 -9.35
CA GLU A 107 16.13 -9.94 -10.21
C GLU A 107 15.07 -9.59 -11.26
N THR A 108 14.92 -10.48 -12.23
CA THR A 108 13.83 -10.45 -13.22
C THR A 108 12.69 -11.33 -12.73
N VAL A 109 11.52 -10.73 -12.52
CA VAL A 109 10.35 -11.43 -11.97
C VAL A 109 9.41 -11.95 -13.06
N LEU A 110 9.42 -11.32 -14.24
CA LEU A 110 8.65 -11.74 -15.42
C LEU A 110 9.36 -11.28 -16.70
N THR A 111 9.21 -12.05 -17.77
CA THR A 111 9.70 -11.68 -19.11
C THR A 111 8.51 -11.42 -20.03
N MET A 112 8.41 -10.20 -20.55
CA MET A 112 7.41 -9.85 -21.55
C MET A 112 7.99 -9.98 -22.96
N VAL A 113 7.26 -10.63 -23.86
CA VAL A 113 7.61 -10.76 -25.28
C VAL A 113 6.58 -10.00 -26.11
N VAL A 114 7.04 -8.97 -26.81
CA VAL A 114 6.21 -8.24 -27.78
C VAL A 114 6.38 -8.92 -29.15
N GLU A 115 5.33 -9.57 -29.66
CA GLU A 115 5.38 -10.34 -30.91
C GLU A 115 4.03 -10.41 -31.63
N GLY A 116 4.04 -10.90 -32.88
CA GLY A 116 2.84 -11.00 -33.72
C GLY A 116 2.49 -9.73 -34.49
N ASP A 117 1.32 -9.72 -35.10
CA ASP A 117 0.85 -8.60 -35.91
C ASP A 117 0.41 -7.42 -35.02
N PRO A 118 0.75 -6.17 -35.36
CA PRO A 118 0.31 -4.99 -34.63
C PRO A 118 -1.21 -4.87 -34.54
N VAL A 119 -1.72 -4.36 -33.42
CA VAL A 119 -3.14 -4.06 -33.24
C VAL A 119 -3.54 -2.86 -34.11
N GLU A 120 -4.65 -3.01 -34.84
CA GLU A 120 -5.28 -1.89 -35.54
C GLU A 120 -5.99 -0.97 -34.54
N ASN A 121 -5.66 0.32 -34.54
CA ASN A 121 -6.22 1.35 -33.63
C ASN A 121 -5.97 1.04 -32.15
N PRO A 122 -4.71 1.14 -31.67
CA PRO A 122 -4.38 0.93 -30.27
C PRO A 122 -5.13 1.92 -29.36
N ILE A 123 -5.41 1.51 -28.13
CA ILE A 123 -5.98 2.41 -27.11
C ILE A 123 -4.99 3.55 -26.87
N GLU A 124 -5.48 4.80 -26.88
CA GLU A 124 -4.67 5.94 -26.50
C GLU A 124 -4.46 5.93 -24.97
N LEU A 125 -3.18 5.99 -24.55
CA LEU A 125 -2.79 6.08 -23.16
C LEU A 125 -2.10 7.43 -22.90
N PRO A 126 -2.36 8.09 -21.75
CA PRO A 126 -3.30 7.70 -20.69
C PRO A 126 -4.77 7.73 -21.13
N ILE A 127 -5.63 6.93 -20.50
CA ILE A 127 -7.06 6.89 -20.84
C ILE A 127 -7.74 8.20 -20.43
N SER A 128 -8.84 8.53 -21.12
CA SER A 128 -9.59 9.77 -20.88
C SER A 128 -10.08 9.89 -19.43
N GLN A 129 -9.98 11.09 -18.88
CA GLN A 129 -10.51 11.45 -17.56
C GLN A 129 -12.00 11.08 -17.37
N ALA A 130 -12.79 11.06 -18.46
CA ALA A 130 -14.19 10.70 -18.43
C ALA A 130 -14.46 9.22 -18.06
N GLN A 131 -13.42 8.37 -18.03
CA GLN A 131 -13.53 6.96 -17.63
C GLN A 131 -13.45 6.75 -16.12
N PHE A 132 -13.06 7.77 -15.35
CA PHE A 132 -12.85 7.68 -13.90
C PHE A 132 -14.07 8.16 -13.11
N PRO A 133 -14.34 7.55 -11.93
CA PRO A 133 -15.37 8.02 -11.03
C PRO A 133 -15.02 9.39 -10.43
N VAL A 134 -16.05 10.15 -10.06
CA VAL A 134 -15.90 11.26 -9.13
C VAL A 134 -15.90 10.68 -7.72
N VAL A 135 -14.84 10.93 -6.97
CA VAL A 135 -14.64 10.43 -5.61
C VAL A 135 -14.52 11.63 -4.68
N GLU A 136 -15.04 11.51 -3.45
CA GLU A 136 -14.99 12.59 -2.46
C GLU A 136 -13.57 12.75 -1.91
N ASN A 137 -13.02 13.97 -1.94
CA ASN A 137 -11.75 14.25 -1.25
C ASN A 137 -12.01 14.33 0.26
N LEU A 138 -11.62 13.30 1.00
CA LEU A 138 -11.80 13.17 2.45
C LEU A 138 -10.91 14.14 3.23
N CYS A 139 -9.71 14.45 2.75
CA CYS A 139 -8.79 15.36 3.44
C CYS A 139 -9.35 16.80 3.52
N ASP A 140 -10.25 17.18 2.60
CA ASP A 140 -10.94 18.47 2.58
C ASP A 140 -12.20 18.50 3.48
N GLN A 141 -12.62 17.36 4.04
CA GLN A 141 -13.84 17.25 4.83
C GLN A 141 -13.59 17.55 6.32
N PRO A 142 -14.60 18.05 7.05
CA PRO A 142 -14.53 18.17 8.50
C PRO A 142 -14.52 16.78 9.16
N VAL A 143 -13.45 16.49 9.90
CA VAL A 143 -13.36 15.27 10.71
C VAL A 143 -13.94 15.48 12.09
N GLN A 144 -14.46 14.41 12.69
CA GLN A 144 -15.02 14.44 14.05
C GLN A 144 -13.99 14.05 15.10
N ARG A 145 -12.91 13.37 14.70
CA ARG A 145 -11.84 12.92 15.58
C ARG A 145 -10.49 13.01 14.89
N GLU A 146 -9.47 13.32 15.68
CA GLU A 146 -8.06 13.19 15.29
C GLU A 146 -7.38 12.23 16.28
N ARG A 147 -6.50 11.36 15.78
CA ARG A 147 -5.80 10.34 16.56
C ARG A 147 -4.34 10.25 16.13
N ASN A 148 -3.49 9.82 17.07
CA ASN A 148 -2.09 9.52 16.80
C ASN A 148 -1.81 8.05 17.11
N PHE A 149 -1.09 7.39 16.22
CA PHE A 149 -0.65 6.01 16.36
C PHE A 149 0.85 5.94 16.16
N VAL A 150 1.54 5.17 17.00
CA VAL A 150 2.97 4.97 16.93
C VAL A 150 3.27 3.50 16.66
N PHE A 151 3.86 3.24 15.51
CA PHE A 151 4.48 1.98 15.13
C PHE A 151 5.92 2.00 15.61
N SER A 152 6.29 1.00 16.41
CA SER A 152 7.62 0.90 16.98
C SER A 152 8.03 -0.54 17.20
N GLU A 153 9.31 -0.76 17.43
CA GLU A 153 9.91 -2.08 17.65
C GLU A 153 10.98 -2.01 18.73
N THR A 154 11.38 -3.18 19.25
CA THR A 154 12.54 -3.30 20.13
C THR A 154 13.84 -3.13 19.37
N GLU A 155 14.92 -2.73 20.04
CA GLU A 155 16.23 -2.50 19.42
C GLU A 155 16.80 -3.74 18.68
N ASN A 156 16.43 -4.94 19.12
CA ASN A 156 16.80 -6.20 18.47
C ASN A 156 15.90 -6.59 17.28
N GLY A 157 14.83 -5.85 16.98
CA GLY A 157 13.93 -6.12 15.84
C GLY A 157 13.08 -7.38 15.97
N ASP A 158 12.85 -7.89 17.19
CA ASP A 158 12.14 -9.16 17.42
C ASP A 158 10.71 -8.97 17.96
N THR A 159 10.35 -7.77 18.42
CA THR A 159 9.04 -7.49 19.01
C THR A 159 8.55 -6.13 18.55
N PHE A 160 7.28 -6.08 18.20
CA PHE A 160 6.71 -4.96 17.48
C PHE A 160 5.44 -4.48 18.17
N PHE A 161 5.18 -3.18 18.08
CA PHE A 161 4.14 -2.53 18.87
C PHE A 161 3.34 -1.55 18.02
N ILE A 162 2.07 -1.41 18.42
CA ILE A 162 1.27 -0.24 18.12
C ILE A 162 0.96 0.46 19.45
N ASN A 163 1.30 1.74 19.55
CA ASN A 163 1.18 2.53 20.78
C ASN A 163 1.84 1.87 22.01
N GLY A 164 2.99 1.21 21.79
CA GLY A 164 3.76 0.53 22.83
C GLY A 164 3.12 -0.75 23.38
N LYS A 165 2.12 -1.31 22.68
CA LYS A 165 1.44 -2.55 23.07
C LYS A 165 1.60 -3.60 21.97
N GLU A 166 1.85 -4.84 22.38
CA GLU A 166 1.74 -6.02 21.52
C GLU A 166 0.26 -6.38 21.32
N PHE A 167 -0.02 -7.06 20.21
CA PHE A 167 -1.35 -7.57 19.91
C PHE A 167 -1.93 -8.44 21.03
N ASP A 168 -3.16 -8.13 21.42
CA ASP A 168 -3.97 -8.94 22.31
C ASP A 168 -5.38 -9.04 21.70
N PRO A 169 -5.84 -10.22 21.25
CA PRO A 169 -7.13 -10.35 20.59
C PRO A 169 -8.33 -10.04 21.50
N GLU A 170 -8.13 -10.04 22.83
CA GLU A 170 -9.18 -9.73 23.79
C GLU A 170 -9.26 -8.24 24.13
N ARG A 171 -8.29 -7.44 23.66
CA ARG A 171 -8.21 -6.00 23.92
C ARG A 171 -8.73 -5.22 22.72
N VAL A 172 -9.65 -4.29 22.96
CA VAL A 172 -10.00 -3.25 21.98
C VAL A 172 -9.02 -2.09 22.16
N ASP A 173 -8.22 -1.79 21.14
CA ASP A 173 -7.22 -0.72 21.19
C ASP A 173 -7.82 0.63 20.77
N THR A 174 -8.79 0.60 19.86
CA THR A 174 -9.45 1.81 19.34
C THR A 174 -10.96 1.60 19.20
N VAL A 175 -11.75 2.51 19.76
CA VAL A 175 -13.20 2.56 19.52
C VAL A 175 -13.46 3.67 18.51
N VAL A 176 -14.06 3.32 17.37
CA VAL A 176 -14.45 4.26 16.31
C VAL A 176 -15.97 4.34 16.24
N GLN A 177 -16.48 5.56 16.08
CA GLN A 177 -17.93 5.75 16.00
C GLN A 177 -18.38 5.74 14.54
N ILE A 178 -19.34 4.87 14.23
CA ILE A 178 -19.98 4.82 12.91
C ILE A 178 -20.65 6.17 12.64
N GLY A 179 -20.41 6.70 11.43
CA GLY A 179 -20.88 8.02 11.00
C GLY A 179 -19.81 9.11 11.02
N ASN A 180 -18.62 8.83 11.57
CA ASN A 180 -17.52 9.79 11.62
C ASN A 180 -16.58 9.66 10.42
N LEU A 181 -15.95 10.78 10.07
CA LEU A 181 -14.63 10.80 9.45
C LEU A 181 -13.60 11.03 10.55
N GLU A 182 -12.51 10.28 10.52
CA GLU A 182 -11.41 10.45 11.46
C GLU A 182 -10.09 10.71 10.72
N ARG A 183 -9.28 11.62 11.27
CA ARG A 183 -7.91 11.86 10.80
C ARG A 183 -6.94 11.12 11.70
N TRP A 184 -6.14 10.23 11.12
CA TRP A 184 -5.15 9.46 11.85
C TRP A 184 -3.76 9.88 11.39
N THR A 185 -2.92 10.30 12.34
CA THR A 185 -1.49 10.50 12.14
C THR A 185 -0.78 9.23 12.59
N ILE A 186 -0.12 8.55 11.67
CA ILE A 186 0.57 7.29 11.92
C ILE A 186 2.06 7.54 11.82
N GLN A 187 2.74 7.38 12.95
CA GLN A 187 4.16 7.61 13.08
C GLN A 187 4.91 6.29 13.15
N ASN A 188 6.05 6.24 12.51
CA ASN A 188 7.01 5.14 12.61
C ASN A 188 8.30 5.66 13.23
N THR A 189 8.59 5.18 14.44
CA THR A 189 9.77 5.58 15.22
C THR A 189 10.94 4.62 15.07
N SER A 190 10.82 3.56 14.26
CA SER A 190 11.92 2.63 13.97
C SER A 190 12.78 3.14 12.81
N GLN A 191 13.92 2.49 12.58
CA GLN A 191 14.76 2.70 11.38
C GLN A 191 14.48 1.65 10.31
N GLU A 192 13.26 1.12 10.27
CA GLU A 192 12.76 0.20 9.24
C GLU A 192 11.39 0.65 8.72
N LEU A 193 11.13 0.48 7.42
CA LEU A 193 9.82 0.70 6.82
C LEU A 193 8.78 -0.25 7.40
N HIS A 194 7.59 0.28 7.67
CA HIS A 194 6.43 -0.52 8.01
C HIS A 194 5.31 -0.29 7.00
N VAL A 195 4.30 -1.17 6.98
CA VAL A 195 3.18 -1.06 6.05
C VAL A 195 1.89 -1.02 6.85
N PHE A 196 1.28 0.16 6.99
CA PHE A 196 -0.02 0.26 7.64
C PHE A 196 -1.10 -0.36 6.75
N HIS A 197 -1.86 -1.30 7.29
CA HIS A 197 -3.08 -1.84 6.69
C HIS A 197 -4.24 -1.78 7.69
N ILE A 198 -5.45 -1.48 7.20
CA ILE A 198 -6.70 -1.50 7.99
C ILE A 198 -7.76 -2.37 7.32
N HIS A 199 -8.48 -3.15 8.11
CA HIS A 199 -9.57 -4.02 7.63
C HIS A 199 -10.89 -3.26 7.53
N LEU A 200 -11.84 -3.83 6.78
CA LEU A 200 -13.23 -3.38 6.57
C LEU A 200 -13.45 -2.04 5.85
N THR A 201 -12.46 -1.16 5.79
CA THR A 201 -12.57 0.17 5.19
C THR A 201 -11.30 0.56 4.47
N ASP A 202 -11.34 1.70 3.80
CA ASP A 202 -10.24 2.34 3.11
C ASP A 202 -10.05 3.77 3.62
N PHE A 203 -8.96 4.39 3.18
CA PHE A 203 -8.58 5.72 3.59
C PHE A 203 -7.97 6.51 2.44
N GLN A 204 -7.97 7.84 2.61
CA GLN A 204 -7.18 8.73 1.78
C GLN A 204 -5.87 9.07 2.47
N VAL A 205 -4.74 8.95 1.77
CA VAL A 205 -3.46 9.52 2.21
C VAL A 205 -3.46 11.02 1.94
N CYS A 206 -3.32 11.82 2.99
CA CYS A 206 -3.28 13.28 2.91
C CYS A 206 -1.86 13.81 2.86
N GLU A 207 -0.98 13.28 3.70
CA GLU A 207 0.37 13.80 3.90
C GLU A 207 1.35 12.65 4.18
N VAL A 208 2.58 12.80 3.70
CA VAL A 208 3.72 11.95 4.07
C VAL A 208 4.87 12.88 4.44
N ASN A 209 5.38 12.78 5.68
CA ASN A 209 6.46 13.62 6.19
C ASN A 209 6.28 15.12 5.86
N GLY A 210 5.13 15.72 6.18
CA GLY A 210 4.90 17.15 5.93
C GLY A 210 4.51 17.51 4.50
N VAL A 211 4.55 16.55 3.57
CA VAL A 211 4.29 16.78 2.15
C VAL A 211 2.89 16.30 1.78
N GLU A 212 2.04 17.25 1.40
CA GLU A 212 0.70 16.97 0.87
C GLU A 212 0.77 16.02 -0.34
N GLN A 213 -0.06 14.99 -0.32
CA GLN A 213 -0.15 14.01 -1.40
C GLN A 213 -1.28 14.36 -2.37
N PRO A 214 -1.08 14.14 -3.69
CA PRO A 214 -2.15 14.36 -4.65
C PRO A 214 -3.30 13.39 -4.39
N PHE A 215 -4.54 13.89 -4.37
CA PHE A 215 -5.70 13.01 -4.25
C PHE A 215 -5.93 12.24 -5.55
N ILE A 216 -5.56 10.96 -5.54
CA ILE A 216 -5.71 10.03 -6.67
C ILE A 216 -6.79 8.96 -6.44
N GLY A 217 -7.27 8.79 -5.21
CA GLY A 217 -8.23 7.76 -4.82
C GLY A 217 -8.04 7.36 -3.36
N TYR A 218 -8.70 6.28 -2.95
CA TYR A 218 -8.53 5.67 -1.63
C TYR A 218 -7.65 4.43 -1.74
N GLN A 219 -7.14 3.98 -0.59
CA GLN A 219 -6.35 2.77 -0.46
C GLN A 219 -6.53 2.20 0.95
N ASP A 220 -6.22 0.92 1.15
CA ASP A 220 -6.30 0.29 2.47
C ASP A 220 -4.93 -0.09 3.03
N THR A 221 -3.87 0.20 2.26
CA THR A 221 -2.49 -0.09 2.62
C THR A 221 -1.62 1.13 2.31
N VAL A 222 -0.68 1.49 3.19
CA VAL A 222 0.29 2.58 2.95
C VAL A 222 1.63 2.29 3.59
N ASN A 223 2.70 2.60 2.85
CA ASN A 223 4.05 2.52 3.38
C ASN A 223 4.30 3.63 4.41
N LEU A 224 4.83 3.26 5.57
CA LEU A 224 5.25 4.19 6.62
C LEU A 224 6.76 4.41 6.48
N PRO A 225 7.21 5.64 6.15
CA PRO A 225 8.63 5.98 6.12
C PRO A 225 9.26 5.74 7.49
N TYR A 226 10.55 5.43 7.55
CA TYR A 226 11.27 5.21 8.82
C TYR A 226 11.93 6.49 9.32
N ASP A 227 12.28 6.53 10.61
CA ASP A 227 12.95 7.66 11.24
C ASP A 227 14.32 7.96 10.59
N GLY A 228 14.51 9.19 10.13
CA GLY A 228 15.71 9.62 9.42
C GLY A 228 15.81 9.15 7.96
N GLN A 229 14.73 8.62 7.35
CA GLN A 229 14.71 8.29 5.92
C GLN A 229 14.87 9.55 5.05
N ASP A 230 14.11 10.61 5.35
CA ASP A 230 14.19 11.89 4.66
C ASP A 230 14.97 12.89 5.52
N PRO A 231 16.16 13.34 5.08
CA PRO A 231 16.96 14.31 5.82
C PRO A 231 16.33 15.71 5.91
N ALA A 232 15.28 16.00 5.12
CA ALA A 232 14.54 17.25 5.18
C ALA A 232 13.35 17.21 6.16
N TRP A 233 13.01 16.04 6.70
CA TRP A 233 11.93 15.86 7.66
C TRP A 233 12.47 15.82 9.09
N GLU A 234 11.89 16.62 9.98
CA GLU A 234 12.22 16.65 11.40
C GLU A 234 11.16 15.88 12.20
N GLY A 235 11.46 14.64 12.58
CA GLY A 235 10.57 13.80 13.37
C GLY A 235 10.64 12.32 12.96
N PRO A 236 9.89 11.44 13.64
CA PRO A 236 9.69 10.08 13.16
C PRO A 236 9.05 10.10 11.77
N GLY A 237 9.22 9.05 10.98
CA GLY A 237 8.48 8.95 9.73
C GLY A 237 6.98 9.03 9.99
N GLU A 238 6.24 9.77 9.16
CA GLU A 238 4.85 10.12 9.43
C GLU A 238 3.98 10.03 8.18
N VAL A 239 2.79 9.47 8.33
CA VAL A 239 1.72 9.49 7.32
C VAL A 239 0.44 9.98 7.97
N VAL A 240 -0.19 10.99 7.38
CA VAL A 240 -1.51 11.47 7.77
C VAL A 240 -2.55 10.92 6.80
N ILE A 241 -3.54 10.21 7.34
CA ILE A 241 -4.65 9.65 6.57
C ILE A 241 -5.99 10.14 7.11
N VAL A 242 -7.02 10.16 6.25
CA VAL A 242 -8.42 10.32 6.67
C VAL A 242 -9.21 9.07 6.30
N ILE A 243 -9.87 8.51 7.30
CA ILE A 243 -10.61 7.25 7.22
C ILE A 243 -12.11 7.53 7.27
N ASP A 244 -12.87 6.88 6.39
CA ASP A 244 -14.33 6.99 6.35
C ASP A 244 -15.00 5.86 7.15
N PHE A 245 -15.54 6.20 8.33
CA PHE A 245 -16.33 5.28 9.16
C PHE A 245 -17.85 5.52 8.99
N ARG A 246 -18.30 6.20 7.94
CA ARG A 246 -19.73 6.48 7.71
C ARG A 246 -20.53 5.27 7.24
N ASN A 247 -19.89 4.26 6.65
CA ASN A 247 -20.58 3.06 6.16
C ASN A 247 -20.92 2.10 7.31
N PRO A 248 -22.20 1.88 7.66
CA PRO A 248 -22.58 1.09 8.83
C PRO A 248 -22.29 -0.41 8.69
N ILE A 249 -21.93 -0.91 7.50
CA ILE A 249 -21.57 -2.33 7.31
C ILE A 249 -20.30 -2.72 8.08
N ILE A 250 -19.50 -1.74 8.51
CA ILE A 250 -18.26 -1.95 9.26
C ILE A 250 -18.47 -2.27 10.75
N GLU A 251 -19.72 -2.28 11.24
CA GLU A 251 -20.05 -2.57 12.64
C GLU A 251 -19.37 -3.84 13.16
N GLY A 252 -18.74 -3.74 14.33
CA GLY A 252 -18.05 -4.83 15.00
C GLY A 252 -16.55 -4.62 15.12
N LYS A 253 -15.84 -5.70 15.41
CA LYS A 253 -14.38 -5.70 15.64
C LYS A 253 -13.62 -6.09 14.38
N ALA A 254 -12.55 -5.38 14.10
CA ALA A 254 -11.59 -5.67 13.04
C ALA A 254 -10.20 -5.19 13.45
N VAL A 255 -9.20 -5.40 12.60
CA VAL A 255 -7.80 -5.07 12.93
C VAL A 255 -7.22 -4.02 12.01
N TYR A 256 -6.21 -3.34 12.51
CA TYR A 256 -5.21 -2.64 11.72
C TYR A 256 -3.83 -3.06 12.21
N HIS A 257 -2.87 -3.17 11.30
CA HIS A 257 -1.58 -3.77 11.59
C HIS A 257 -0.50 -3.36 10.61
N CYS A 258 0.74 -3.72 10.93
CA CYS A 258 1.79 -3.78 9.92
C CYS A 258 1.55 -5.00 9.05
N HIS A 259 1.67 -4.85 7.73
CA HIS A 259 1.49 -5.97 6.81
C HIS A 259 2.81 -6.69 6.43
N ILE A 260 3.91 -6.38 7.13
CA ILE A 260 5.08 -7.26 7.12
C ILE A 260 4.74 -8.45 8.02
N GLY A 261 4.64 -9.64 7.45
CA GLY A 261 4.06 -10.82 8.12
C GLY A 261 4.79 -11.18 9.41
N GLN A 262 6.13 -11.05 9.44
CA GLN A 262 6.87 -11.22 10.70
C GLN A 262 6.51 -10.18 11.75
N HIS A 263 6.25 -8.93 11.38
CA HIS A 263 5.95 -7.86 12.33
C HIS A 263 4.54 -8.03 12.90
N GLU A 264 3.59 -8.41 12.04
CA GLU A 264 2.23 -8.80 12.41
C GLU A 264 2.24 -9.93 13.45
N ASP A 265 2.91 -11.05 13.13
CA ASP A 265 2.97 -12.25 13.98
C ASP A 265 3.65 -11.99 15.34
N ASN A 266 4.58 -11.03 15.42
CA ASN A 266 5.34 -10.69 16.62
C ASN A 266 4.84 -9.40 17.31
N GLY A 267 3.60 -8.99 17.04
CA GLY A 267 2.86 -8.08 17.91
C GLY A 267 2.36 -6.78 17.28
N MET A 268 2.73 -6.43 16.04
CA MET A 268 2.39 -5.16 15.39
C MET A 268 0.96 -5.12 14.83
N MET A 269 -0.02 -5.48 15.66
CA MET A 269 -1.44 -5.51 15.31
C MET A 269 -2.28 -4.99 16.46
N ALA A 270 -3.40 -4.35 16.14
CA ALA A 270 -4.32 -3.76 17.09
C ALA A 270 -5.77 -3.95 16.63
N VAL A 271 -6.69 -4.06 17.59
CA VAL A 271 -8.13 -4.22 17.32
C VAL A 271 -8.81 -2.85 17.37
N PHE A 272 -9.60 -2.55 16.34
CA PHE A 272 -10.60 -1.49 16.43
C PHE A 272 -12.01 -2.07 16.51
N GLU A 273 -12.89 -1.39 17.24
CA GLU A 273 -14.33 -1.69 17.29
C GLU A 273 -15.11 -0.51 16.75
N ALA A 274 -15.88 -0.74 15.68
CA ALA A 274 -16.82 0.22 15.13
C ALA A 274 -18.21 -0.03 15.70
N CYS A 275 -18.79 1.02 16.29
CA CYS A 275 -20.08 0.96 16.98
C CYS A 275 -20.92 2.21 16.69
N PHE A 276 -22.24 2.09 16.81
CA PHE A 276 -23.11 3.26 16.80
C PHE A 276 -22.92 4.09 18.07
N ALA A 277 -23.18 5.39 18.00
CA ALA A 277 -22.90 6.35 19.08
C ALA A 277 -23.53 5.97 20.44
N ASP A 278 -24.70 5.33 20.40
CA ASP A 278 -25.46 4.87 21.57
C ASP A 278 -25.02 3.49 22.08
N GLU A 279 -24.19 2.78 21.32
CA GLU A 279 -23.67 1.44 21.62
C GLU A 279 -22.17 1.46 21.95
N CYS A 280 -21.45 2.51 21.56
CA CYS A 280 -20.03 2.63 21.85
C CYS A 280 -19.77 2.72 23.35
N PRO A 281 -18.80 1.95 23.88
CA PRO A 281 -18.36 2.13 25.26
C PRO A 281 -17.87 3.57 25.44
N PRO A 282 -18.20 4.21 26.57
CA PRO A 282 -17.71 5.55 26.86
C PRO A 282 -16.17 5.53 26.84
N GLU A 283 -15.56 6.51 26.17
CA GLU A 283 -14.09 6.61 26.13
C GLU A 283 -13.54 6.60 27.57
N GLU A 284 -12.58 5.72 27.85
CA GLU A 284 -11.80 5.83 29.07
C GLU A 284 -11.02 7.15 29.00
N MET A 285 -11.35 8.08 29.91
CA MET A 285 -10.66 9.37 30.06
C MET A 285 -9.24 9.22 30.60
#